data_AF-A0A847RXJ7-F1
#
_entry.id   AF-A0A847RXJ7-F1
#
_cell.length_a   1.000
_cell.length_b   1.000
_cell.length_c   1.000
_cell.angle_alpha   90.00
_cell.angle_beta   90.00
_cell.angle_gamma   90.00
#
_symmetry.space_group_name_H-M   'P 1'
#
loop_
_entity.id
_entity.type
_entity.pdbx_description
1 polymer ?
#
loop_
_entity_poly.entity_id
_entity_poly.type
_entity_poly.pdbx_seq_one_letter_code
_entity_poly.pdbx_strand_id
1 'polypeptide(L)'
;METAIKHFTGQQVEDAFELAKATQRPLLIDFWADGCKGCQRMDAVTYEDEQVRDYLEQHYVLVKFNVKEVTKAFATKYLTRALIWAPAFFMYAPDGNVLREATGYLPPHQLLPELTIGRALLAMRRGKPADGIPLLKGLVSEDLHPALHQEVLYWLGVAAFFAEGKSFDALVPYWRELRETYPGTIWAERADTFPA
;
A
#
# COMPACT_ATOMS: atom_id res chain seq x y z
N MET A 1 -15.15 17.20 -5.48
CA MET A 1 -14.10 16.83 -6.46
C MET A 1 -14.62 15.56 -7.12
N GLU A 2 -14.82 15.58 -8.43
CA GLU A 2 -15.46 14.50 -9.17
C GLU A 2 -14.36 13.71 -9.89
N THR A 3 -14.34 12.40 -9.72
CA THR A 3 -13.35 11.48 -10.31
C THR A 3 -14.11 10.32 -10.93
N ALA A 4 -13.61 9.77 -12.04
CA ALA A 4 -14.28 8.68 -12.76
C ALA A 4 -14.28 7.35 -11.97
N ILE A 5 -13.47 7.22 -10.92
CA ILE A 5 -13.37 5.98 -10.15
C ILE A 5 -14.51 5.82 -9.14
N LYS A 6 -15.11 4.63 -9.10
CA LYS A 6 -16.14 4.28 -8.12
C LYS A 6 -15.54 4.26 -6.72
N HIS A 7 -16.15 5.03 -5.81
CA HIS A 7 -15.71 5.14 -4.43
C HIS A 7 -16.88 5.37 -3.48
N PHE A 8 -16.63 5.08 -2.21
CA PHE A 8 -17.46 5.48 -1.07
C PHE A 8 -17.02 6.86 -0.57
N THR A 9 -17.92 7.60 0.07
CA THR A 9 -17.60 8.88 0.76
C THR A 9 -17.32 8.67 2.25
N GLY A 10 -16.92 9.73 2.94
CA GLY A 10 -16.63 9.68 4.39
C GLY A 10 -17.80 9.20 5.24
N GLN A 11 -19.04 9.47 4.83
CA GLN A 11 -20.25 9.02 5.54
C GLN A 11 -20.53 7.52 5.37
N GLN A 12 -19.85 6.84 4.45
CA GLN A 12 -20.08 5.45 4.09
C GLN A 12 -18.87 4.56 4.43
N VAL A 13 -17.96 5.01 5.29
CA VAL A 13 -16.76 4.25 5.65
C VAL A 13 -17.11 2.91 6.28
N GLU A 14 -18.13 2.88 7.15
CA GLU A 14 -18.62 1.65 7.76
C GLU A 14 -19.09 0.65 6.69
N ASP A 15 -19.90 1.10 5.72
CA ASP A 15 -20.36 0.27 4.61
C ASP A 15 -19.19 -0.24 3.75
N ALA A 16 -18.18 0.61 3.53
CA ALA A 16 -16.98 0.24 2.81
C ALA A 16 -16.20 -0.86 3.55
N PHE A 17 -16.08 -0.77 4.89
CA PHE A 17 -15.46 -1.83 5.69
C PHE A 17 -16.28 -3.13 5.68
N GLU A 18 -17.60 -3.05 5.71
CA GLU A 18 -18.44 -4.24 5.59
C GLU A 18 -18.29 -4.90 4.22
N LEU A 19 -18.22 -4.12 3.13
CA LEU A 19 -17.92 -4.65 1.80
C LEU A 19 -16.51 -5.25 1.73
N ALA A 20 -15.51 -4.62 2.34
CA ALA A 20 -14.14 -5.12 2.40
C ALA A 20 -14.08 -6.48 3.11
N LYS A 21 -14.81 -6.65 4.22
CA LYS A 21 -14.96 -7.94 4.92
C LYS A 21 -15.68 -8.97 4.06
N ALA A 22 -16.81 -8.63 3.45
CA ALA A 22 -17.59 -9.56 2.64
C ALA A 22 -16.81 -10.06 1.42
N THR A 23 -16.06 -9.17 0.77
CA THR A 23 -15.28 -9.48 -0.44
C THR A 23 -13.85 -9.93 -0.16
N GLN A 24 -13.41 -9.87 1.10
CA GLN A 24 -12.03 -10.14 1.50
C GLN A 24 -11.00 -9.27 0.76
N ARG A 25 -11.39 -8.08 0.30
CA ARG A 25 -10.51 -7.12 -0.37
C ARG A 25 -10.02 -6.06 0.61
N PRO A 26 -8.75 -5.62 0.52
CA PRO A 26 -8.29 -4.47 1.29
C PRO A 26 -9.10 -3.22 0.96
N LEU A 27 -9.10 -2.29 1.91
CA LEU A 27 -9.76 -1.00 1.78
C LEU A 27 -8.70 0.10 1.66
N LEU A 28 -8.84 1.00 0.70
CA LEU A 28 -8.00 2.19 0.56
C LEU A 28 -8.84 3.40 0.95
N ILE A 29 -8.36 4.19 1.93
CA ILE A 29 -8.90 5.52 2.19
C ILE A 29 -7.91 6.56 1.66
N ASP A 30 -8.38 7.38 0.73
CA ASP A 30 -7.73 8.62 0.28
C ASP A 30 -8.31 9.80 1.06
N PHE A 31 -7.54 10.29 2.01
CA PHE A 31 -7.84 11.49 2.79
C PHE A 31 -7.45 12.73 2.01
N TRP A 32 -8.45 13.51 1.59
CA TRP A 32 -8.28 14.72 0.78
C TRP A 32 -8.79 15.96 1.52
N ALA A 33 -8.38 17.15 1.05
CA ALA A 33 -8.79 18.44 1.64
C ALA A 33 -9.18 19.46 0.56
N ASP A 34 -10.03 20.43 0.94
CA ASP A 34 -10.38 21.54 0.04
C ASP A 34 -9.14 22.38 -0.31
N GLY A 35 -9.03 22.81 -1.57
CA GLY A 35 -7.88 23.59 -2.05
C GLY A 35 -6.56 22.81 -2.13
N CYS A 36 -6.57 21.51 -1.92
CA CYS A 36 -5.41 20.63 -2.01
C CYS A 36 -5.00 20.38 -3.48
N LYS A 37 -3.91 21.01 -3.93
CA LYS A 37 -3.38 20.81 -5.29
C LYS A 37 -2.94 19.38 -5.57
N GLY A 38 -2.36 18.70 -4.58
CA GLY A 38 -1.95 17.29 -4.73
C GLY A 38 -3.15 16.37 -4.94
N CYS A 39 -4.24 16.61 -4.22
CA CYS A 39 -5.49 15.87 -4.34
C CYS A 39 -6.15 16.11 -5.71
N GLN A 40 -6.17 17.36 -6.18
CA GLN A 40 -6.63 17.68 -7.54
C GLN A 40 -5.79 16.96 -8.61
N ARG A 41 -4.47 16.85 -8.39
CA ARG A 41 -3.59 16.13 -9.32
C ARG A 41 -3.76 14.61 -9.27
N MET A 42 -4.07 14.04 -8.10
CA MET A 42 -4.49 12.63 -8.01
C MET A 42 -5.71 12.40 -8.90
N ASP A 43 -6.74 13.24 -8.76
CA ASP A 43 -7.98 13.10 -9.51
C ASP A 43 -7.78 13.26 -11.00
N ALA A 44 -7.00 14.26 -11.43
CA ALA A 44 -6.83 14.59 -12.85
C ALA A 44 -5.82 13.71 -13.60
N VAL A 45 -4.96 12.98 -12.89
CA VAL A 45 -3.86 12.20 -13.50
C VAL A 45 -3.91 10.76 -13.05
N THR A 46 -3.84 10.52 -11.74
CA THR A 46 -3.64 9.17 -11.21
C THR A 46 -4.91 8.34 -11.27
N TYR A 47 -6.06 8.90 -10.90
CA TYR A 47 -7.33 8.19 -10.96
C TYR A 47 -7.97 8.16 -12.36
N GLU A 48 -7.42 8.89 -13.33
CA GLU A 48 -7.83 8.78 -14.75
C GLU A 48 -7.00 7.73 -15.51
N ASP A 49 -5.84 7.34 -14.97
CA ASP A 49 -5.04 6.25 -15.53
C ASP A 49 -5.83 4.93 -15.53
N GLU A 50 -5.88 4.28 -16.69
CA GLU A 50 -6.67 3.05 -16.90
C GLU A 50 -6.17 1.91 -16.02
N GLN A 51 -4.84 1.72 -15.90
CA GLN A 51 -4.28 0.65 -15.09
C GLN A 51 -4.58 0.86 -13.60
N VAL A 52 -4.53 2.11 -13.13
CA VAL A 52 -4.92 2.45 -11.75
C VAL A 52 -6.39 2.16 -11.50
N ARG A 53 -7.29 2.57 -12.39
CA ARG A 53 -8.73 2.34 -12.25
C ARG A 53 -9.06 0.86 -12.19
N ASP A 54 -8.54 0.10 -13.15
CA ASP A 54 -8.77 -1.35 -13.23
C ASP A 54 -8.24 -2.05 -11.99
N TYR A 55 -7.03 -1.68 -11.54
CA TYR A 55 -6.43 -2.28 -10.36
C TYR A 55 -7.24 -2.01 -9.10
N LEU A 56 -7.68 -0.77 -8.91
CA LEU A 56 -8.48 -0.39 -7.74
C LEU A 56 -9.86 -1.05 -7.77
N GLU A 57 -10.55 -1.06 -8.91
CA GLU A 57 -11.86 -1.70 -9.03
C GLU A 57 -11.80 -3.21 -8.74
N GLN A 58 -10.78 -3.88 -9.27
CA GLN A 58 -10.60 -5.32 -9.09
C GLN A 58 -10.17 -5.68 -7.66
N HIS A 59 -9.28 -4.89 -7.05
CA HIS A 59 -8.56 -5.34 -5.87
C HIS A 59 -8.85 -4.57 -4.58
N TYR A 60 -9.47 -3.39 -4.64
CA TYR A 60 -9.68 -2.53 -3.48
C TYR A 60 -11.14 -2.12 -3.31
N VAL A 61 -11.51 -1.83 -2.07
CA VAL A 61 -12.65 -0.96 -1.76
C VAL A 61 -12.09 0.44 -1.54
N LEU A 62 -12.47 1.40 -2.39
CA LEU A 62 -11.97 2.77 -2.32
C LEU A 62 -12.94 3.68 -1.55
N VAL A 63 -12.40 4.45 -0.60
CA VAL A 63 -13.08 5.56 0.07
C VAL A 63 -12.32 6.85 -0.21
N LYS A 64 -13.04 7.91 -0.61
CA LYS A 64 -12.50 9.27 -0.62
C LYS A 64 -13.07 10.04 0.56
N PHE A 65 -12.21 10.41 1.50
CA PHE A 65 -12.60 10.98 2.78
C PHE A 65 -12.12 12.43 2.89
N ASN A 66 -13.05 13.39 3.00
CA ASN A 66 -12.64 14.78 3.23
C ASN A 66 -12.18 14.96 4.68
N VAL A 67 -10.96 15.44 4.91
CA VAL A 67 -10.39 15.60 6.26
C VAL A 67 -11.22 16.50 7.17
N LYS A 68 -12.06 17.40 6.63
CA LYS A 68 -13.00 18.22 7.42
C LYS A 68 -14.11 17.42 8.09
N GLU A 69 -14.39 16.23 7.59
CA GLU A 69 -15.41 15.31 8.12
C GLU A 69 -14.85 14.40 9.21
N VAL A 70 -13.54 14.48 9.51
CA VAL A 70 -12.91 13.64 10.53
C VAL A 70 -13.46 14.01 11.90
N THR A 71 -14.24 13.11 12.48
CA THR A 71 -14.71 13.20 13.86
C THR A 71 -13.68 12.59 14.82
N LYS A 72 -13.77 12.92 16.11
CA LYS A 72 -12.95 12.27 17.15
C LYS A 72 -13.15 10.75 17.16
N ALA A 73 -14.39 10.28 16.99
CA ALA A 73 -14.72 8.86 16.96
C ALA A 73 -14.05 8.16 15.76
N PHE A 74 -14.12 8.78 14.57
CA PHE A 74 -13.43 8.29 13.39
C PHE A 74 -11.92 8.22 13.62
N ALA A 75 -11.32 9.31 14.12
CA ALA A 75 -9.88 9.38 14.36
C ALA A 75 -9.40 8.29 15.33
N THR A 76 -10.09 8.11 16.46
CA THR A 76 -9.75 7.06 17.44
C THR A 76 -9.85 5.66 16.85
N LYS A 77 -10.79 5.43 15.92
CA LYS A 77 -11.06 4.10 15.39
C LYS A 77 -10.15 3.73 14.20
N TYR A 78 -9.91 4.67 13.30
CA TYR A 78 -9.30 4.39 12.00
C TYR A 78 -7.95 5.06 11.77
N LEU A 79 -7.56 6.08 12.55
CA LEU A 79 -6.27 6.75 12.36
C LEU A 79 -5.23 6.24 13.37
N THR A 80 -4.08 5.81 12.85
CA THR A 80 -2.88 5.44 13.64
C THR A 80 -2.11 6.68 14.10
N ARG A 81 -2.26 7.79 13.38
CA ARG A 81 -1.64 9.09 13.66
C ARG A 81 -2.48 10.24 13.10
N ALA A 82 -2.20 11.45 13.57
CA ALA A 82 -2.83 12.66 13.04
C ALA A 82 -2.52 12.85 11.54
N LEU A 83 -3.52 13.29 10.78
CA LEU A 83 -3.37 13.66 9.37
C LEU A 83 -2.72 15.05 9.29
N ILE A 84 -1.42 15.08 8.99
CA ILE A 84 -0.64 16.33 8.91
C ILE A 84 -0.65 16.90 7.48
N TRP A 85 -0.89 16.05 6.47
CA TRP A 85 -0.78 16.41 5.06
C TRP A 85 -1.82 15.66 4.22
N ALA A 86 -2.18 16.23 3.07
CA ALA A 86 -3.10 15.64 2.11
C ALA A 86 -2.55 15.75 0.66
N PRO A 87 -2.84 14.80 -0.25
CA PRO A 87 -3.59 13.58 0.03
C PRO A 87 -2.79 12.64 0.94
N ALA A 88 -3.49 11.84 1.74
CA ALA A 88 -2.89 10.79 2.55
C ALA A 88 -3.66 9.49 2.33
N PHE A 89 -2.94 8.40 2.16
CA PHE A 89 -3.47 7.10 1.79
C PHE A 89 -3.25 6.13 2.92
N PHE A 90 -4.33 5.50 3.37
CA PHE A 90 -4.27 4.45 4.37
C PHE A 90 -4.88 3.20 3.75
N MET A 91 -4.10 2.14 3.69
CA MET A 91 -4.52 0.83 3.21
C MET A 91 -4.83 -0.04 4.42
N TYR A 92 -6.06 -0.49 4.53
CA TYR A 92 -6.55 -1.30 5.62
C TYR A 92 -6.77 -2.74 5.16
N ALA A 93 -6.43 -3.68 6.03
CA ALA A 93 -6.97 -5.02 5.96
C ALA A 93 -8.48 -5.00 6.26
N PRO A 94 -9.26 -6.00 5.82
CA PRO A 94 -10.69 -6.05 6.11
C PRO A 94 -11.05 -6.06 7.60
N ASP A 95 -10.11 -6.46 8.45
CA ASP A 95 -10.27 -6.46 9.91
C ASP A 95 -10.06 -5.07 10.55
N GLY A 96 -9.78 -4.03 9.75
CA GLY A 96 -9.57 -2.66 10.21
C GLY A 96 -8.12 -2.30 10.55
N ASN A 97 -7.17 -3.23 10.46
CA ASN A 97 -5.77 -2.92 10.73
C ASN A 97 -5.11 -2.25 9.52
N VAL A 98 -4.30 -1.23 9.78
CA VAL A 98 -3.51 -0.58 8.73
C VAL A 98 -2.40 -1.51 8.26
N LEU A 99 -2.35 -1.73 6.95
CA LEU A 99 -1.32 -2.48 6.24
C LEU A 99 -0.20 -1.55 5.79
N ARG A 100 -0.56 -0.39 5.24
CA ARG A 100 0.37 0.55 4.61
C ARG A 100 -0.19 1.96 4.62
N GLU A 101 0.70 2.93 4.66
CA GLU A 101 0.37 4.34 4.58
C GLU A 101 1.30 5.06 3.61
N ALA A 102 0.78 6.02 2.85
CA ALA A 102 1.54 6.90 1.98
C ALA A 102 0.99 8.32 2.06
N THR A 103 1.83 9.33 1.79
CA THR A 103 1.45 10.75 1.95
C THR A 103 1.97 11.57 0.78
N GLY A 104 1.15 12.49 0.28
CA GLY A 104 1.46 13.35 -0.86
C GLY A 104 0.94 12.79 -2.17
N TYR A 105 1.05 13.57 -3.25
CA TYR A 105 0.62 13.12 -4.57
C TYR A 105 1.42 11.89 -5.04
N LEU A 106 0.72 10.85 -5.48
CA LEU A 106 1.30 9.64 -6.05
C LEU A 106 0.93 9.55 -7.54
N PRO A 107 1.88 9.69 -8.49
CA PRO A 107 1.62 9.36 -9.89
C PRO A 107 1.32 7.86 -10.08
N PRO A 108 0.73 7.44 -11.22
CA PRO A 108 0.36 6.03 -11.47
C PRO A 108 1.48 5.01 -11.17
N HIS A 109 2.70 5.30 -11.64
CA HIS A 109 3.87 4.43 -11.45
C HIS A 109 4.34 4.31 -9.99
N GLN A 110 3.83 5.14 -9.07
CA GLN A 110 4.05 5.01 -7.63
C GLN A 110 2.84 4.39 -6.93
N LEU A 111 1.62 4.81 -7.26
CA LEU A 111 0.42 4.29 -6.61
C LEU A 111 0.25 2.77 -6.84
N LEU A 112 0.50 2.28 -8.05
CA LEU A 112 0.34 0.85 -8.36
C LEU A 112 1.27 -0.05 -7.53
N PRO A 113 2.59 0.23 -7.42
CA PRO A 113 3.46 -0.47 -6.49
C PRO A 113 3.01 -0.37 -5.02
N GLU A 114 2.61 0.81 -4.55
CA GLU A 114 2.13 1.02 -3.17
C GLU A 114 0.95 0.09 -2.85
N LEU A 115 -0.04 0.02 -3.75
CA LEU A 115 -1.19 -0.89 -3.62
C LEU A 115 -0.78 -2.35 -3.69
N THR A 116 0.15 -2.70 -4.58
CA THR A 116 0.61 -4.08 -4.74
C THR A 116 1.37 -4.56 -3.51
N ILE A 117 2.23 -3.72 -2.91
CA ILE A 117 2.89 -4.01 -1.63
C ILE A 117 1.83 -4.17 -0.52
N GLY A 118 0.84 -3.29 -0.45
CA GLY A 118 -0.27 -3.40 0.50
C GLY A 118 -1.00 -4.74 0.43
N ARG A 119 -1.26 -5.27 -0.78
CA ARG A 119 -1.85 -6.60 -0.97
C ARG A 119 -0.92 -7.74 -0.56
N ALA A 120 0.38 -7.63 -0.81
CA ALA A 120 1.35 -8.63 -0.35
C ALA A 120 1.41 -8.67 1.19
N LEU A 121 1.36 -7.51 1.85
CA LEU A 121 1.26 -7.40 3.30
C LEU A 121 -0.04 -8.02 3.84
N LEU A 122 -1.17 -7.85 3.14
CA LEU A 122 -2.42 -8.53 3.49
C LEU A 122 -2.29 -10.06 3.39
N ALA A 123 -1.64 -10.57 2.34
CA ALA A 123 -1.41 -12.01 2.17
C ALA A 123 -0.60 -12.59 3.33
N MET A 124 0.51 -11.94 3.70
CA MET A 124 1.30 -12.31 4.88
C MET A 124 0.49 -12.24 6.17
N ARG A 125 -0.27 -11.17 6.38
CA ARG A 125 -1.14 -11.00 7.56
C ARG A 125 -2.16 -12.14 7.70
N ARG A 126 -2.65 -12.66 6.58
CA ARG A 126 -3.59 -13.79 6.55
C ARG A 126 -2.93 -15.16 6.76
N GLY A 127 -1.64 -15.20 7.05
CA GLY A 127 -0.89 -16.46 7.13
C GLY A 127 -0.71 -17.13 5.77
N LYS A 128 -0.84 -16.39 4.67
CA LYS A 128 -0.62 -16.87 3.29
C LYS A 128 0.53 -16.10 2.62
N PRO A 129 1.74 -16.13 3.19
CA PRO A 129 2.88 -15.36 2.68
C PRO A 129 3.25 -15.72 1.23
N ALA A 130 3.04 -16.99 0.83
CA ALA A 130 3.29 -17.45 -0.55
C ALA A 130 2.44 -16.71 -1.60
N ASP A 131 1.22 -16.27 -1.25
CA ASP A 131 0.34 -15.52 -2.15
C ASP A 131 0.86 -14.09 -2.40
N GLY A 132 1.71 -13.56 -1.50
CA GLY A 132 2.30 -12.23 -1.63
C GLY A 132 3.55 -12.18 -2.53
N ILE A 133 4.29 -13.29 -2.63
CA ILE A 133 5.51 -13.40 -3.45
C ILE A 133 5.26 -13.05 -4.92
N PRO A 134 4.27 -13.63 -5.63
CA PRO A 134 4.06 -13.30 -7.05
C PRO A 134 3.66 -11.84 -7.27
N LEU A 135 2.95 -11.21 -6.31
CA LEU A 135 2.61 -9.79 -6.38
C LEU A 135 3.88 -8.93 -6.35
N LEU A 136 4.78 -9.21 -5.40
CA LEU A 136 6.02 -8.47 -5.24
C LEU A 136 7.00 -8.73 -6.39
N LYS A 137 7.13 -9.98 -6.86
CA LYS A 137 7.95 -10.31 -8.04
C LYS A 137 7.45 -9.61 -9.29
N GLY A 138 6.14 -9.48 -9.45
CA GLY A 138 5.54 -8.75 -10.57
C GLY A 138 5.86 -7.25 -10.60
N LEU A 139 6.33 -6.67 -9.49
CA LEU A 139 6.81 -5.29 -9.44
C LEU A 139 8.27 -5.13 -9.86
N VAL A 140 9.08 -6.19 -9.77
CA VAL A 140 10.51 -6.13 -10.08
C VAL A 140 10.67 -5.98 -11.60
N SER A 141 10.85 -4.74 -12.03
CA SER A 141 11.08 -4.35 -13.42
C SER A 141 12.12 -3.23 -13.50
N GLU A 142 12.71 -3.03 -14.68
CA GLU A 142 13.71 -1.97 -14.90
C GLU A 142 13.14 -0.55 -14.70
N ASP A 143 11.82 -0.39 -14.88
CA ASP A 143 11.13 0.89 -14.76
C ASP A 143 10.67 1.20 -13.32
N LEU A 144 10.84 0.27 -12.37
CA LEU A 144 10.45 0.50 -10.99
C LEU A 144 11.38 1.53 -10.33
N HIS A 145 10.80 2.53 -9.68
CA HIS A 145 11.58 3.55 -8.99
C HIS A 145 12.53 2.91 -7.95
N PRO A 146 13.83 3.30 -7.89
CA PRO A 146 14.82 2.62 -7.05
C PRO A 146 14.44 2.48 -5.57
N ALA A 147 13.80 3.50 -4.99
CA ALA A 147 13.33 3.46 -3.60
C ALA A 147 12.24 2.40 -3.37
N LEU A 148 11.37 2.17 -4.36
CA LEU A 148 10.34 1.12 -4.30
C LEU A 148 10.97 -0.24 -4.56
N HIS A 149 11.93 -0.35 -5.48
CA HIS A 149 12.62 -1.60 -5.72
C HIS A 149 13.32 -2.12 -4.46
N GLN A 150 14.00 -1.22 -3.73
CA GLN A 150 14.63 -1.54 -2.44
C GLN A 150 13.63 -2.13 -1.44
N GLU A 151 12.48 -1.49 -1.29
CA GLU A 151 11.43 -1.96 -0.39
C GLU A 151 10.81 -3.30 -0.85
N VAL A 152 10.60 -3.47 -2.16
CA VAL A 152 10.07 -4.72 -2.74
C VAL A 152 11.00 -5.89 -2.46
N LEU A 153 12.31 -5.75 -2.65
CA LEU A 153 13.28 -6.80 -2.33
C LEU A 153 13.27 -7.14 -0.83
N TYR A 154 13.13 -6.13 0.03
CA TYR A 154 13.00 -6.35 1.47
C TYR A 154 11.77 -7.22 1.79
N TRP A 155 10.59 -6.85 1.29
CA TRP A 155 9.36 -7.59 1.52
C TRP A 155 9.32 -8.96 0.84
N LEU A 156 10.00 -9.15 -0.30
CA LEU A 156 10.16 -10.45 -0.94
C LEU A 156 10.89 -11.43 -0.02
N GLY A 157 11.98 -10.98 0.61
CA GLY A 157 12.68 -11.76 1.60
C GLY A 157 11.76 -12.14 2.77
N VAL A 158 11.04 -11.18 3.34
CA VAL A 158 10.13 -11.43 4.47
C VAL A 158 9.02 -12.41 4.09
N ALA A 159 8.43 -12.27 2.91
CA ALA A 159 7.42 -13.20 2.42
C ALA A 159 8.00 -14.61 2.23
N ALA A 160 9.19 -14.74 1.64
CA ALA A 160 9.87 -16.02 1.45
C ALA A 160 10.20 -16.70 2.79
N PHE A 161 10.71 -15.95 3.78
CA PHE A 161 10.94 -16.43 5.14
C PHE A 161 9.70 -17.11 5.72
N PHE A 162 8.56 -16.41 5.72
CA PHE A 162 7.33 -16.98 6.28
C PHE A 162 6.77 -18.12 5.43
N ALA A 163 6.91 -18.08 4.10
CA ALA A 163 6.45 -19.13 3.20
C ALA A 163 7.23 -20.44 3.39
N GLU A 164 8.51 -20.36 3.72
CA GLU A 164 9.39 -21.51 3.93
C GLU A 164 9.57 -21.86 5.42
N GLY A 165 8.54 -21.62 6.25
CA GLY A 165 8.55 -22.07 7.64
C GLY A 165 9.53 -21.32 8.54
N LYS A 166 9.74 -20.02 8.29
CA LYS A 166 10.69 -19.15 9.00
C LYS A 166 12.15 -19.51 8.71
N SER A 167 12.43 -19.86 7.46
CA SER A 167 13.78 -20.17 6.98
C SER A 167 14.56 -18.92 6.64
N PHE A 168 15.71 -18.72 7.29
CA PHE A 168 16.59 -17.60 6.96
C PHE A 168 17.20 -17.72 5.56
N ASP A 169 17.42 -18.94 5.08
CA ASP A 169 17.95 -19.20 3.74
C ASP A 169 17.04 -18.65 2.64
N ALA A 170 15.72 -18.62 2.88
CA ALA A 170 14.73 -18.10 1.95
C ALA A 170 14.81 -16.56 1.77
N LEU A 171 15.33 -15.82 2.75
CA LEU A 171 15.56 -14.37 2.66
C LEU A 171 16.76 -14.05 1.77
N VAL A 172 17.79 -14.90 1.83
CA VAL A 172 19.15 -14.61 1.36
C VAL A 172 19.17 -14.11 -0.08
N PRO A 173 18.47 -14.73 -1.06
CA PRO A 173 18.52 -14.27 -2.45
C PRO A 173 18.10 -12.80 -2.60
N TYR A 174 17.02 -12.39 -1.93
CA TYR A 174 16.46 -11.05 -2.08
C TYR A 174 17.22 -10.00 -1.27
N TRP A 175 17.63 -10.36 -0.04
CA TRP A 175 18.34 -9.42 0.84
C TRP A 175 19.81 -9.25 0.42
N ARG A 176 20.42 -10.26 -0.20
CA ARG A 176 21.71 -10.11 -0.87
C ARG A 176 21.61 -9.18 -2.07
N GLU A 177 20.64 -9.40 -2.95
CA GLU A 177 20.41 -8.53 -4.11
C GLU A 177 20.19 -7.07 -3.69
N LEU A 178 19.38 -6.84 -2.65
CA LEU A 178 19.14 -5.51 -2.09
C LEU A 178 20.45 -4.84 -1.63
N ARG A 179 21.29 -5.57 -0.91
CA ARG A 179 22.57 -5.05 -0.39
C ARG A 179 23.61 -4.81 -1.48
N GLU A 180 23.67 -5.68 -2.49
CA GLU A 180 24.61 -5.57 -3.60
C GLU A 180 24.21 -4.46 -4.58
N THR A 181 22.91 -4.32 -4.86
CA THR A 181 22.37 -3.34 -5.82
C THR A 181 22.27 -1.94 -5.21
N TYR A 182 21.93 -1.85 -3.92
CA TYR A 182 21.70 -0.58 -3.22
C TYR A 182 22.53 -0.46 -1.94
N PRO A 183 23.86 -0.54 -2.01
CA PRO A 183 24.70 -0.45 -0.82
C PRO A 183 24.53 0.92 -0.13
N GLY A 184 24.46 0.90 1.21
CA GLY A 184 24.38 2.12 2.03
C GLY A 184 23.00 2.78 2.09
N THR A 185 21.95 2.15 1.58
CA THR A 185 20.57 2.63 1.80
C THR A 185 20.01 2.07 3.11
N ILE A 186 19.05 2.79 3.71
CA ILE A 186 18.36 2.34 4.95
C ILE A 186 17.72 0.96 4.76
N TRP A 187 17.25 0.64 3.55
CA TRP A 187 16.70 -0.69 3.26
C TRP A 187 17.77 -1.78 3.22
N ALA A 188 18.94 -1.51 2.65
CA ALA A 188 20.07 -2.43 2.69
C ALA A 188 20.59 -2.63 4.12
N GLU A 189 20.64 -1.59 4.94
CA GLU A 189 21.00 -1.68 6.37
C GLU A 189 20.00 -2.54 7.14
N ARG A 190 18.69 -2.40 6.87
CA ARG A 190 17.65 -3.27 7.47
C ARG A 190 17.81 -4.74 7.08
N ALA A 191 18.38 -5.02 5.92
CA ALA A 191 18.60 -6.36 5.40
C ALA A 191 19.96 -6.95 5.83
N ASP A 192 20.76 -6.23 6.63
CA ASP A 192 22.06 -6.67 7.11
C ASP A 192 21.95 -7.55 8.38
N THR A 193 21.35 -8.73 8.21
CA THR A 193 21.17 -9.71 9.30
C THR A 193 22.05 -10.93 9.17
N PHE A 194 22.88 -11.01 8.13
CA PHE A 194 23.76 -12.14 7.87
C PHE A 194 25.21 -11.73 8.16
N PRO A 195 25.99 -12.55 8.88
CA PRO A 195 27.42 -12.32 9.00
C PRO A 195 28.07 -12.33 7.61
N ALA A 196 29.10 -11.50 7.45
CA ALA A 196 29.90 -11.40 6.22
C ALA A 196 30.58 -12.73 5.86
#